data_AF-A0A4U9IA87-F1
#
_entry.id   AF-A0A4U9IA87-F1
#
_cell.length_a   1.000
_cell.length_b   1.000
_cell.length_c   1.000
_cell.angle_alpha   90.00
_cell.angle_beta   90.00
_cell.angle_gamma   90.00
#
_symmetry.space_group_name_H-M   'P 1'
#
loop_
_entity.id
_entity.type
_entity.pdbx_description
1 polymer ?
#
loop_
_entity_poly.entity_id
_entity_poly.type
_entity_poly.pdbx_seq_one_letter_code
_entity_poly.pdbx_strand_id
1 'polypeptide(L)'
;MIKNLTGKEADAALGRANITVNKNSVPNDPKSPFVTSGIRIGSPAVTRRGFKEAEVKELAGWMCDVLDNINDEAVIERVKAKVLDICARFPVYA
;
A
#
# COMPACT_ATOMS: atom_id res chain seq x y z
N MET A 1 17.08 -5.55 -4.17
CA MET A 1 17.81 -4.27 -4.16
C MET A 1 17.08 -3.32 -3.23
N ILE A 2 17.79 -2.70 -2.28
CA ILE A 2 17.22 -1.65 -1.42
C ILE A 2 16.91 -0.48 -2.34
N LYS A 3 15.65 -0.35 -2.76
CA LYS A 3 15.18 0.84 -3.47
C LYS A 3 15.28 2.00 -2.49
N ASN A 4 15.92 3.11 -2.87
CA ASN A 4 16.09 4.32 -2.05
C ASN A 4 14.78 5.08 -1.79
N LEU A 5 13.68 4.36 -1.70
CA LEU A 5 12.34 4.87 -1.58
C LEU A 5 12.14 5.46 -0.18
N THR A 6 11.58 6.66 -0.11
CA THR A 6 11.14 7.27 1.15
C THR A 6 9.78 6.68 1.56
N GLY A 7 9.46 6.75 2.85
CA GLY A 7 8.12 6.42 3.32
C GLY A 7 7.07 7.36 2.71
N LYS A 8 7.41 8.63 2.50
CA LYS A 8 6.57 9.62 1.81
C LYS A 8 6.26 9.24 0.36
N GLU A 9 7.23 8.77 -0.40
CA GLU A 9 7.03 8.32 -1.79
C GLU A 9 6.17 7.06 -1.82
N ALA A 10 6.46 6.08 -0.96
CA ALA A 10 5.66 4.86 -0.83
C ALA A 10 4.19 5.19 -0.53
N ASP A 11 3.95 6.05 0.47
CA ASP A 11 2.63 6.52 0.89
C ASP A 11 1.87 7.19 -0.27
N ALA A 12 2.52 8.11 -1.01
CA ALA A 12 1.90 8.80 -2.14
C ALA A 12 1.56 7.85 -3.30
N ALA A 13 2.46 6.91 -3.64
CA ALA A 13 2.24 6.02 -4.76
C ALA A 13 1.19 4.95 -4.48
N LEU A 14 1.21 4.34 -3.29
CA LEU A 14 0.16 3.43 -2.85
C LEU A 14 -1.18 4.15 -2.76
N GLY A 15 -1.19 5.41 -2.31
CA GLY A 15 -2.38 6.26 -2.30
C GLY A 15 -3.00 6.47 -3.69
N ARG A 16 -2.19 6.69 -4.74
CA ARG A 16 -2.69 6.76 -6.13
C ARG A 16 -3.37 5.47 -6.58
N ALA A 17 -2.94 4.33 -6.04
CA ALA A 17 -3.53 3.01 -6.30
C ALA A 17 -4.73 2.67 -5.37
N ASN A 18 -5.24 3.64 -4.59
CA ASN A 18 -6.27 3.45 -3.55
C ASN A 18 -5.88 2.51 -2.40
N ILE A 19 -4.58 2.36 -2.13
CA ILE A 19 -4.05 1.61 -0.99
C ILE A 19 -3.56 2.61 0.06
N THR A 20 -4.35 2.80 1.11
CA THR A 20 -4.00 3.73 2.19
C THR A 20 -3.03 3.08 3.18
N VAL A 21 -1.85 3.68 3.34
CA VAL A 21 -0.85 3.30 4.35
C VAL A 21 -0.48 4.51 5.22
N ASN A 22 0.46 4.34 6.14
CA ASN A 22 1.00 5.44 6.92
C ASN A 22 2.53 5.43 6.83
N LYS A 23 3.13 6.52 6.33
CA LYS A 23 4.57 6.74 6.46
C LYS A 23 4.95 6.76 7.94
N ASN A 24 5.98 5.99 8.31
CA ASN A 24 6.40 5.83 9.69
C ASN A 24 7.91 5.68 9.77
N SER A 25 8.53 6.20 10.83
CA SER A 25 9.96 6.04 11.06
C SER A 25 10.32 4.58 11.34
N VAL A 26 11.53 4.19 10.97
CA VAL A 26 12.14 2.89 11.30
C VAL A 26 13.24 3.07 12.36
N PRO A 27 13.68 2.01 13.05
CA PRO A 27 14.84 2.12 13.96
C PRO A 27 16.05 2.72 13.24
N ASN A 28 16.67 3.73 13.84
CA ASN A 28 17.78 4.49 13.26
C ASN A 28 17.44 5.10 11.88
N ASP A 29 16.24 5.67 11.72
CA ASP A 29 15.79 6.24 10.44
C ASP A 29 16.79 7.31 9.93
N PRO A 30 17.41 7.10 8.75
CA PRO A 30 18.34 8.07 8.17
C PRO A 30 17.64 9.33 7.64
N LYS A 31 16.30 9.32 7.52
CA LYS A 31 15.50 10.41 6.95
C LYS A 31 14.73 11.16 8.03
N SER A 32 14.38 12.41 7.73
CA SER A 32 13.61 13.26 8.65
C SER A 32 12.24 12.65 8.99
N PRO A 33 11.64 13.00 10.16
CA PRO A 33 10.31 12.55 10.55
C PRO A 33 9.18 12.87 9.55
N PHE A 34 9.36 13.87 8.68
CA PHE A 34 8.36 14.24 7.66
C PHE A 34 8.44 13.40 6.39
N VAL A 35 9.55 12.69 6.19
CA VAL A 35 9.83 11.91 4.97
C VAL A 35 9.81 10.42 5.28
N THR A 36 10.45 10.02 6.39
CA THR A 36 10.65 8.64 6.87
C THR A 36 11.27 7.68 5.85
N SER A 37 11.77 6.55 6.32
CA SER A 37 12.31 5.48 5.47
C SER A 37 11.42 4.24 5.40
N GLY A 38 10.22 4.28 6.00
CA GLY A 38 9.31 3.15 6.04
C GLY A 38 7.84 3.53 6.05
N ILE A 39 7.01 2.49 5.96
CA ILE A 39 5.56 2.53 6.06
C ILE A 39 5.08 1.52 7.12
N ARG A 40 3.95 1.81 7.75
CA ARG A 40 3.25 0.91 8.66
C ARG A 40 1.96 0.44 8.03
N ILE A 41 1.68 -0.85 8.17
CA ILE A 41 0.50 -1.54 7.62
C ILE A 41 -0.20 -2.26 8.78
N GLY A 42 -1.52 -2.32 8.74
CA GLY A 42 -2.33 -3.03 9.73
C GLY A 42 -3.44 -3.85 9.07
N SER A 43 -3.64 -5.08 9.54
CA SER A 43 -4.72 -5.97 9.10
C SER A 43 -6.13 -5.69 9.66
N PRO A 44 -6.34 -5.01 10.83
CA PRO A 44 -7.68 -4.94 11.44
C PRO A 44 -8.79 -4.43 10.52
N ALA A 45 -8.51 -3.40 9.69
CA ALA A 45 -9.49 -2.81 8.80
C ALA A 45 -9.96 -3.79 7.70
N VAL A 46 -9.01 -4.48 7.05
CA VAL A 46 -9.34 -5.45 5.98
C VAL A 46 -9.96 -6.71 6.56
N THR A 47 -9.50 -7.18 7.73
CA THR A 47 -10.10 -8.33 8.43
C THR A 47 -11.53 -8.04 8.84
N ARG A 48 -11.85 -6.82 9.30
CA ARG A 48 -13.23 -6.43 9.65
C ARG A 48 -14.16 -6.46 8.42
N ARG A 49 -13.63 -6.21 7.23
CA ARG A 49 -14.35 -6.28 5.95
C ARG A 49 -14.48 -7.69 5.38
N GLY A 50 -13.88 -8.69 6.02
CA GLY A 50 -13.99 -10.10 5.61
C GLY A 50 -12.82 -10.65 4.80
N PHE A 51 -11.74 -9.88 4.59
CA PHE A 51 -10.55 -10.38 3.92
C PHE A 51 -9.94 -11.55 4.70
N LYS A 52 -9.48 -12.56 3.96
CA LYS A 52 -8.72 -13.70 4.47
C LYS A 52 -7.28 -13.65 3.96
N GLU A 53 -6.51 -14.68 4.26
CA GLU A 53 -5.10 -14.80 3.92
C GLU A 53 -4.86 -14.69 2.41
N ALA A 54 -5.78 -15.20 1.58
CA ALA A 54 -5.70 -15.12 0.13
C ALA A 54 -5.76 -13.67 -0.36
N GLU A 55 -6.78 -12.91 0.08
CA GLU A 55 -6.95 -11.51 -0.31
C GLU A 55 -5.82 -10.63 0.22
N VAL A 56 -5.34 -10.90 1.44
CA VAL A 56 -4.19 -10.17 2.01
C VAL A 56 -2.91 -10.45 1.22
N LYS A 57 -2.72 -11.68 0.74
CA LYS A 57 -1.58 -12.04 -0.12
C LYS A 57 -1.65 -11.33 -1.46
N GLU A 58 -2.82 -11.25 -2.08
CA GLU A 58 -3.03 -10.46 -3.31
C GLU A 58 -2.73 -8.98 -3.09
N LEU A 59 -3.28 -8.39 -2.03
CA LEU A 59 -3.06 -6.99 -1.67
C LEU A 59 -1.57 -6.71 -1.45
N ALA A 60 -0.85 -7.58 -0.72
CA ALA A 60 0.59 -7.44 -0.52
C ALA A 60 1.36 -7.52 -1.84
N GLY A 61 0.96 -8.41 -2.77
CA GLY A 61 1.53 -8.48 -4.11
C GLY A 61 1.34 -7.19 -4.90
N TRP A 62 0.14 -6.61 -4.85
CA TRP A 62 -0.14 -5.34 -5.52
C TRP A 62 0.64 -4.16 -4.92
N MET A 63 0.86 -4.17 -3.60
CA MET A 63 1.74 -3.20 -2.96
C MET A 63 3.17 -3.31 -3.50
N CYS A 64 3.70 -4.53 -3.64
CA CYS A 64 5.00 -4.75 -4.26
C CYS A 64 5.04 -4.26 -5.71
N ASP A 65 4.03 -4.56 -6.52
CA ASP A 65 3.95 -4.11 -7.93
C ASP A 65 4.06 -2.57 -8.04
N VAL A 66 3.35 -1.84 -7.18
CA VAL A 66 3.36 -0.36 -7.15
C VAL A 66 4.70 0.18 -6.64
N LEU A 67 5.19 -0.35 -5.51
CA LEU A 67 6.47 0.09 -4.94
C LEU A 67 7.64 -0.21 -5.88
N ASP A 68 7.51 -1.28 -6.68
CA ASP A 68 8.53 -1.64 -7.64
C ASP A 68 8.56 -0.74 -8.88
N ASN A 69 7.42 -0.14 -9.23
CA ASN A 69 7.21 0.67 -10.43
C ASN A 69 6.57 2.02 -10.06
N ILE A 70 7.16 2.71 -9.09
CA ILE A 70 6.53 3.87 -8.43
C ILE A 70 6.13 5.03 -9.35
N ASN A 71 6.77 5.16 -10.51
CA ASN A 71 6.50 6.20 -11.51
C ASN A 71 5.74 5.66 -12.73
N ASP A 72 5.38 4.37 -12.74
CA ASP A 72 4.64 3.75 -13.83
C ASP A 72 3.13 3.89 -13.57
N GLU A 73 2.53 4.88 -14.23
CA GLU A 73 1.10 5.17 -14.09
C GLU A 73 0.23 4.01 -14.59
N ALA A 74 0.68 3.23 -15.57
CA ALA A 74 -0.08 2.10 -16.08
C ALA A 74 -0.15 0.95 -15.05
N VAL A 75 0.94 0.71 -14.31
CA VAL A 75 0.94 -0.24 -13.19
C VAL A 75 0.00 0.23 -12.08
N ILE A 76 0.07 1.52 -11.72
CA ILE A 76 -0.75 2.11 -10.65
C ILE A 76 -2.24 2.02 -10.98
N GLU A 77 -2.65 2.43 -12.19
CA GLU A 77 -4.06 2.36 -12.59
C GLU A 77 -4.57 0.92 -12.71
N ARG A 78 -3.72 -0.01 -13.19
CA ARG A 78 -4.07 -1.45 -13.19
C ARG A 78 -4.29 -1.98 -11.77
N VAL A 79 -3.43 -1.62 -10.83
CA VAL A 79 -3.58 -2.05 -9.43
C VAL A 79 -4.81 -1.41 -8.80
N LYS A 80 -5.05 -0.12 -9.04
CA LYS A 80 -6.23 0.60 -8.56
C LYS A 80 -7.53 -0.08 -8.99
N ALA A 81 -7.62 -0.54 -10.23
CA ALA A 81 -8.77 -1.29 -10.72
C ALA A 81 -9.01 -2.57 -9.90
N LYS A 82 -7.95 -3.34 -9.60
CA LYS A 82 -8.04 -4.54 -8.74
C LYS A 82 -8.46 -4.20 -7.30
N VAL A 83 -7.94 -3.11 -6.76
CA VAL A 83 -8.28 -2.61 -5.42
C VAL A 83 -9.76 -2.20 -5.34
N LEU A 84 -10.29 -1.53 -6.37
CA LEU A 84 -11.71 -1.17 -6.44
C LEU A 84 -12.61 -2.40 -6.55
N ASP A 85 -12.24 -3.38 -7.38
CA ASP A 85 -12.97 -4.65 -7.51
C ASP A 85 -13.08 -5.38 -6.16
N ILE A 86 -11.96 -5.59 -5.47
CA ILE A 86 -11.99 -6.28 -4.17
C ILE A 86 -12.75 -5.48 -3.13
N CYS A 87 -12.69 -4.14 -3.17
CA CYS A 87 -13.46 -3.31 -2.27
C CYS A 87 -14.97 -3.41 -2.50
N ALA A 88 -15.40 -3.61 -3.75
CA ALA A 88 -16.80 -3.85 -4.09
C ALA A 88 -17.28 -5.23 -3.63
N ARG A 89 -16.40 -6.26 -3.67
CA ARG A 89 -16.68 -7.59 -3.13
C ARG A 89 -16.80 -7.63 -1.60
N PHE A 90 -16.08 -6.73 -0.93
CA PHE A 90 -16.03 -6.63 0.54
C PHE A 90 -16.38 -5.20 1.01
N PRO A 91 -17.65 -4.78 0.90
CA PRO A 91 -18.07 -3.43 1.27
C PRO A 91 -17.90 -3.17 2.77
N VAL A 92 -17.76 -1.90 3.15
CA VAL A 92 -17.57 -1.50 4.56
C VAL A 92 -18.89 -1.57 5.35
N TYR A 93 -20.00 -1.25 4.68
CA TYR A 93 -21.35 -1.33 5.22
C TYR A 93 -22.18 -2.15 4.22
N ALA A 94 -22.81 -3.22 4.71
CA ALA A 94 -23.70 -4.10 3.97
C ALA A 94 -25.02 -4.22 4.72
#